data_AF-A0A1Q7X5H0-F1
#
_entry.id   AF-A0A1Q7X5H0-F1
#
_cell.length_a   1.000
_cell.length_b   1.000
_cell.length_c   1.000
_cell.angle_alpha   90.00
_cell.angle_beta   90.00
_cell.angle_gamma   90.00
#
_symmetry.space_group_name_H-M   'P 1'
#
loop_
_entity.id
_entity.type
_entity.pdbx_description
1 polymer ?
#
loop_
_entity_poly.entity_id
_entity_poly.type
_entity_poly.pdbx_seq_one_letter_code
_entity_poly.pdbx_strand_id
1 'polypeptide(L)'
;MPARLVIEGGVPLRGSVAVSAAKNAALPALTAGLLTVEPLVFTNVPDLQDVRTMIRLLETLGAAVDRAGARVRVRVERVTSEVAPYELVSTMRASVLVLGPLVARHGTARVALPGGCAIGVRPIDQHLKGLTRLGAEITIENGYVVARASRLKGARIATDLVTVTGTENLMMAAALAEGTTVIENAAREPEVVDLADVLNAMGARIHGAGTVRIEIEGVADLGGTTHTIVPDRIEAGTVIVAGAITGGDVTVTGLVPDHVSAVLAKLEECGVALEVGPGRVRVCGPERPRPADVTTSPFPGFPTDMQAQLMTLLGLADGQSRVTETIFENRFMHAAELVRMGASIETEGSTAIIRGVPFYQGAPVMASDLRASAALVLAGLAARGRTEVSRVYHLAARMRERLTLALPKGRLLDGALGLLRELGVDGVDAESRRLIFTDTRRGLRMLFLKPADIPAYVTYGAADLGIVGRDILLEQEPDVYEPLDLGFGFCRLVVAEPRELWERDDPAKWSWVRVATKYPRMAERYFSERGIQVEIVRLDGSIELAPLVGLAERIVDLVQSGETLRVNGLVEVAEIARSTARVIVNRASMKTEHAAVTGLIEEMRARTTKVGR
;
A
#
# COMPACT_ATOMS: atom_id res chain seq x y z
N MET A 1 -1.80 -7.35 -17.92
CA MET A 1 -2.29 -8.12 -16.76
C MET A 1 -1.47 -7.68 -15.57
N PRO A 2 -2.09 -7.27 -14.47
CA PRO A 2 -1.37 -7.02 -13.22
C PRO A 2 -0.57 -8.25 -12.83
N ALA A 3 0.55 -8.06 -12.12
CA ALA A 3 1.37 -9.16 -11.64
C ALA A 3 0.49 -10.11 -10.79
N ARG A 4 0.56 -11.40 -11.10
CA ARG A 4 -0.09 -12.47 -10.35
C ARG A 4 0.92 -13.59 -10.13
N LEU A 5 0.80 -14.29 -9.02
CA LEU A 5 1.51 -15.56 -8.81
C LEU A 5 0.58 -16.68 -9.21
N VAL A 6 1.05 -17.58 -10.07
CA VAL A 6 0.35 -18.81 -10.44
C VAL A 6 1.08 -19.96 -9.75
N ILE A 7 0.36 -20.72 -8.93
CA ILE A 7 0.92 -21.80 -8.13
C ILE A 7 0.19 -23.09 -8.52
N GLU A 8 0.95 -24.07 -9.00
CA GLU A 8 0.47 -25.44 -9.16
C GLU A 8 0.78 -26.19 -7.86
N GLY A 9 -0.26 -26.42 -7.04
CA GLY A 9 -0.11 -26.97 -5.69
C GLY A 9 0.00 -28.49 -5.64
N GLY A 10 0.24 -29.01 -4.42
CA GLY A 10 0.28 -30.44 -4.12
C GLY A 10 1.66 -31.08 -4.21
N VAL A 11 2.72 -30.27 -4.30
CA VAL A 11 4.12 -30.74 -4.35
C VAL A 11 4.79 -30.52 -2.98
N PRO A 12 5.26 -31.58 -2.29
CA PRO A 12 6.02 -31.43 -1.05
C PRO A 12 7.33 -30.67 -1.27
N LEU A 13 7.58 -29.65 -0.45
CA LEU A 13 8.83 -28.89 -0.52
C LEU A 13 10.00 -29.69 0.05
N ARG A 14 11.13 -29.69 -0.65
CA ARG A 14 12.37 -30.34 -0.19
C ARG A 14 13.57 -29.46 -0.46
N GLY A 15 14.48 -29.35 0.50
CA GLY A 15 15.77 -28.67 0.32
C GLY A 15 16.13 -27.74 1.46
N SER A 16 17.03 -26.80 1.17
CA SER A 16 17.53 -25.82 2.15
C SER A 16 17.38 -24.40 1.63
N VAL A 17 17.04 -23.47 2.52
CA VAL A 17 16.86 -22.05 2.18
C VAL A 17 17.38 -21.15 3.30
N ALA A 18 18.11 -20.11 2.93
CA ALA A 18 18.60 -19.10 3.86
C ALA A 18 17.58 -17.97 4.03
N VAL A 19 17.43 -17.50 5.25
CA VAL A 19 16.56 -16.38 5.60
C VAL A 19 17.28 -15.06 5.31
N SER A 20 16.54 -14.08 4.82
CA SER A 20 17.01 -12.72 4.59
C SER A 20 17.05 -11.93 5.90
N ALA A 21 17.52 -10.70 5.83
CA ALA A 21 17.57 -9.81 6.98
C ALA A 21 16.22 -9.16 7.33
N ALA A 22 16.02 -8.88 8.60
CA ALA A 22 14.82 -8.26 9.14
C ALA A 22 14.66 -6.83 8.65
N LYS A 23 13.65 -6.60 7.80
CA LYS A 23 13.23 -5.24 7.41
C LYS A 23 12.93 -4.39 8.65
N ASN A 24 12.22 -4.96 9.63
CA ASN A 24 11.78 -4.25 10.83
C ASN A 24 12.93 -3.89 11.78
N ALA A 25 14.10 -4.52 11.66
CA ALA A 25 15.32 -4.12 12.36
C ALA A 25 16.15 -3.10 11.54
N ALA A 26 16.21 -3.29 10.22
CA ALA A 26 16.93 -2.37 9.34
C ALA A 26 16.39 -0.93 9.38
N LEU A 27 15.07 -0.75 9.46
CA LEU A 27 14.45 0.58 9.47
C LEU A 27 14.89 1.44 10.67
N PRO A 28 14.70 1.02 11.94
CA PRO A 28 15.18 1.77 13.09
C PRO A 28 16.71 1.92 13.12
N ALA A 29 17.47 0.90 12.71
CA ALA A 29 18.93 0.98 12.66
C ALA A 29 19.40 2.09 11.70
N LEU A 30 18.82 2.18 10.49
CA LEU A 30 19.12 3.27 9.56
C LEU A 30 18.73 4.64 10.14
N THR A 31 17.60 4.72 10.85
CA THR A 31 17.14 5.94 11.50
C THR A 31 18.07 6.40 12.63
N ALA A 32 18.76 5.50 13.32
CA ALA A 32 19.77 5.84 14.32
C ALA A 32 20.93 6.68 13.76
N GLY A 33 21.16 6.66 12.43
CA GLY A 33 22.12 7.54 11.76
C GLY A 33 21.85 9.03 11.97
N LEU A 34 20.61 9.41 12.28
CA LEU A 34 20.28 10.79 12.64
C LEU A 34 20.90 11.23 13.98
N LEU A 35 21.33 10.31 14.85
CA LEU A 35 21.85 10.63 16.19
C LEU A 35 23.35 10.97 16.22
N THR A 36 24.08 10.81 15.12
CA THR A 36 25.55 11.03 15.08
C THR A 36 26.03 11.74 13.82
N VAL A 37 27.16 12.45 13.92
CA VAL A 37 27.90 13.00 12.77
C VAL A 37 28.79 11.95 12.09
N GLU A 38 29.12 10.89 12.82
CA GLU A 38 30.00 9.83 12.36
C GLU A 38 29.25 8.83 11.46
N PRO A 39 29.95 8.13 10.56
CA PRO A 39 29.32 7.18 9.66
C PRO A 39 28.87 5.90 10.38
N LEU A 40 27.64 5.47 10.10
CA LEU A 40 27.14 4.13 10.43
C LEU A 40 27.25 3.22 9.21
N VAL A 41 27.69 1.98 9.42
CA VAL A 41 27.82 0.98 8.37
C VAL A 41 26.99 -0.24 8.74
N PHE A 42 25.95 -0.51 7.98
CA PHE A 42 25.11 -1.69 8.13
C PHE A 42 25.45 -2.72 7.06
N THR A 43 25.61 -3.97 7.47
CA THR A 43 25.68 -5.11 6.56
C THR A 43 24.42 -5.94 6.66
N ASN A 44 24.18 -6.78 5.66
CA ASN A 44 22.95 -7.58 5.56
C ASN A 44 21.67 -6.70 5.49
N VAL A 45 21.71 -5.53 4.86
CA VAL A 45 20.52 -4.69 4.72
C VAL A 45 19.66 -5.19 3.55
N PRO A 46 18.37 -5.49 3.77
CA PRO A 46 17.52 -6.04 2.72
C PRO A 46 17.19 -4.97 1.66
N ASP A 47 16.97 -5.39 0.42
CA ASP A 47 16.62 -4.49 -0.69
C ASP A 47 15.11 -4.47 -0.90
N LEU A 48 14.41 -3.72 -0.05
CA LEU A 48 12.95 -3.64 0.01
C LEU A 48 12.47 -2.19 -0.14
N GLN A 49 11.25 -2.00 -0.63
CA GLN A 49 10.66 -0.67 -0.87
C GLN A 49 10.69 0.22 0.37
N ASP A 50 10.29 -0.29 1.54
CA ASP A 50 10.33 0.46 2.80
C ASP A 50 11.76 0.93 3.14
N VAL A 51 12.78 0.07 2.94
CA VAL A 51 14.18 0.43 3.19
C VAL A 51 14.63 1.55 2.24
N ARG A 52 14.24 1.47 0.96
CA ARG A 52 14.53 2.53 -0.03
C ARG A 52 13.79 3.83 0.32
N THR A 53 12.56 3.76 0.80
CA THR A 53 11.80 4.93 1.29
C THR A 53 12.45 5.54 2.53
N MET A 54 12.92 4.73 3.48
CA MET A 54 13.66 5.20 4.64
C MET A 54 14.96 5.89 4.23
N ILE A 55 15.73 5.30 3.31
CA ILE A 55 16.95 5.93 2.77
C ILE A 55 16.63 7.30 2.15
N ARG A 56 15.62 7.38 1.27
CA ARG A 56 15.18 8.65 0.68
C ARG A 56 14.75 9.67 1.74
N LEU A 57 14.02 9.24 2.77
CA LEU A 57 13.63 10.11 3.87
C LEU A 57 14.87 10.66 4.60
N LEU A 58 15.83 9.80 4.93
CA LEU A 58 17.08 10.24 5.55
C LEU A 58 17.86 11.20 4.66
N GLU A 59 17.91 10.97 3.34
CA GLU A 59 18.53 11.89 2.38
C GLU A 59 17.87 13.28 2.41
N THR A 60 16.53 13.35 2.48
CA THR A 60 15.82 14.64 2.62
C THR A 60 16.13 15.37 3.94
N LEU A 61 16.54 14.63 4.98
CA LEU A 61 16.93 15.16 6.28
C LEU A 61 18.43 15.53 6.35
N GLY A 62 19.20 15.29 5.27
CA GLY A 62 20.62 15.65 5.18
C GLY A 62 21.58 14.46 5.25
N ALA A 63 21.10 13.23 5.17
CA ALA A 63 21.96 12.05 5.13
C ALA A 63 22.65 11.89 3.77
N ALA A 64 23.94 11.60 3.80
CA ALA A 64 24.65 10.98 2.68
C ALA A 64 24.58 9.46 2.85
N VAL A 65 23.97 8.77 1.89
CA VAL A 65 23.82 7.31 1.93
C VAL A 65 24.55 6.68 0.74
N ASP A 66 25.44 5.74 1.02
CA ASP A 66 26.10 4.91 0.02
C ASP A 66 25.66 3.45 0.18
N ARG A 67 25.20 2.82 -0.90
CA ARG A 67 24.69 1.46 -0.90
C ARG A 67 25.43 0.61 -1.93
N ALA A 68 26.12 -0.42 -1.43
CA ALA A 68 26.77 -1.45 -2.24
C ALA A 68 26.17 -2.82 -1.90
N GLY A 69 25.18 -3.25 -2.69
CA GLY A 69 24.46 -4.50 -2.46
C GLY A 69 23.69 -4.50 -1.13
N ALA A 70 24.07 -5.39 -0.22
CA ALA A 70 23.51 -5.49 1.14
C ALA A 70 24.28 -4.66 2.18
N ARG A 71 25.31 -3.93 1.78
CA ARG A 71 26.03 -2.99 2.64
C ARG A 71 25.49 -1.58 2.42
N VAL A 72 25.10 -0.90 3.49
CA VAL A 72 24.62 0.49 3.47
C VAL A 72 25.44 1.31 4.46
N ARG A 73 26.03 2.40 4.00
CA ARG A 73 26.73 3.39 4.82
C ARG A 73 25.87 4.64 4.88
N VAL A 74 25.53 5.09 6.08
CA VAL A 74 24.75 6.30 6.33
C VAL A 74 25.62 7.28 7.11
N ARG A 75 25.66 8.55 6.68
CA ARG A 75 26.31 9.62 7.42
C ARG A 75 25.44 10.87 7.40
N VAL A 76 25.13 11.40 8.59
CA VAL A 76 24.36 12.64 8.74
C VAL A 76 25.26 13.69 9.39
N GLU A 77 26.09 14.35 8.60
CA GLU A 77 27.02 15.36 9.12
C GLU A 77 26.28 16.57 9.70
N ARG A 78 25.21 17.01 9.02
CA ARG A 78 24.31 18.05 9.49
C ARG A 78 22.88 17.70 9.11
N VAL A 79 21.94 17.84 10.04
CA VAL A 79 20.51 17.80 9.73
C VAL A 79 20.17 19.06 8.92
N THR A 80 19.74 18.91 7.68
CA THR A 80 19.44 20.04 6.77
C THR A 80 17.96 20.39 6.71
N SER A 81 17.10 19.52 7.24
CA SER A 81 15.66 19.70 7.31
C SER A 81 15.13 19.02 8.57
N GLU A 82 14.20 19.69 9.26
CA GLU A 82 13.42 19.11 10.35
C GLU A 82 12.10 18.47 9.86
N VAL A 83 11.81 18.55 8.56
CA VAL A 83 10.52 18.14 7.98
C VAL A 83 10.62 16.76 7.35
N ALA A 84 9.83 15.81 7.88
CA ALA A 84 9.55 14.54 7.22
C ALA A 84 8.23 14.65 6.44
N PRO A 85 8.28 14.72 5.10
CA PRO A 85 7.16 15.15 4.28
C PRO A 85 6.08 14.07 4.12
N TYR A 86 4.83 14.49 3.95
CA TYR A 86 3.66 13.61 3.84
C TYR A 86 3.81 12.57 2.72
N GLU A 87 4.43 12.94 1.58
CA GLU A 87 4.61 12.05 0.43
C GLU A 87 5.43 10.80 0.78
N LEU A 88 6.41 10.92 1.68
CA LEU A 88 7.20 9.77 2.12
C LEU A 88 6.52 9.05 3.29
N VAL A 89 6.01 9.82 4.26
CA VAL A 89 5.38 9.27 5.47
C VAL A 89 4.12 8.45 5.15
N SER A 90 3.30 8.91 4.21
CA SER A 90 2.06 8.24 3.82
C SER A 90 2.30 6.88 3.13
N THR A 91 3.52 6.66 2.60
CA THR A 91 3.90 5.41 1.92
C THR A 91 4.48 4.37 2.88
N MET A 92 5.06 4.80 4.00
CA MET A 92 5.69 3.92 4.97
C MET A 92 5.47 4.44 6.39
N ARG A 93 4.71 3.70 7.20
CA ARG A 93 4.39 4.07 8.59
C ARG A 93 5.62 4.18 9.51
N ALA A 94 6.65 3.37 9.28
CA ALA A 94 7.90 3.40 10.06
C ALA A 94 8.66 4.73 9.95
N SER A 95 8.29 5.61 9.02
CA SER A 95 8.82 6.97 8.92
C SER A 95 8.67 7.78 10.21
N VAL A 96 7.71 7.46 11.08
CA VAL A 96 7.55 8.11 12.39
C VAL A 96 8.79 7.97 13.28
N LEU A 97 9.65 6.98 13.04
CA LEU A 97 10.87 6.73 13.82
C LEU A 97 11.88 7.88 13.74
N VAL A 98 11.81 8.76 12.74
CA VAL A 98 12.71 9.93 12.65
C VAL A 98 12.38 10.99 13.70
N LEU A 99 11.18 10.96 14.30
CA LEU A 99 10.70 11.98 15.22
C LEU A 99 11.61 12.14 16.46
N GLY A 100 11.86 11.04 17.17
CA GLY A 100 12.68 11.01 18.38
C GLY A 100 14.13 11.50 18.15
N PRO A 101 14.88 10.90 17.21
CA PRO A 101 16.27 11.31 16.98
C PRO A 101 16.42 12.73 16.41
N LEU A 102 15.46 13.22 15.61
CA LEU A 102 15.45 14.62 15.19
C LEU A 102 15.29 15.56 16.39
N VAL A 103 14.32 15.32 17.28
CA VAL A 103 14.15 16.16 18.47
C VAL A 103 15.38 16.07 19.38
N ALA A 104 15.96 14.88 19.54
CA ALA A 104 17.10 14.67 20.42
C ALA A 104 18.37 15.39 19.95
N ARG A 105 18.65 15.41 18.64
CA ARG A 105 19.87 16.01 18.09
C ARG A 105 19.69 17.41 17.51
N HIS A 106 18.57 17.67 16.83
CA HIS A 106 18.28 18.95 16.16
C HIS A 106 17.37 19.87 16.99
N GLY A 107 16.71 19.34 18.03
CA GLY A 107 15.83 20.10 18.92
C GLY A 107 14.42 20.33 18.36
N THR A 108 14.21 20.14 17.05
CA THR A 108 12.90 20.26 16.40
C THR A 108 12.66 19.14 15.41
N ALA A 109 11.40 18.77 15.24
CA ALA A 109 10.96 17.82 14.22
C ALA A 109 9.54 18.13 13.79
N ARG A 110 9.26 17.99 12.49
CA ARG A 110 7.94 18.13 11.89
C ARG A 110 7.65 16.92 11.00
N VAL A 111 6.88 15.96 11.52
CA VAL A 111 6.63 14.66 10.88
C VAL A 111 5.16 14.53 10.55
N ALA A 112 4.81 14.22 9.30
CA ALA A 112 3.41 14.00 8.94
C ALA A 112 2.79 12.87 9.79
N LEU A 113 1.48 12.95 10.04
CA LEU A 113 0.76 11.86 10.69
C LEU A 113 0.65 10.67 9.73
N PRO A 114 1.01 9.44 10.15
CA PRO A 114 0.74 8.28 9.33
C PRO A 114 -0.77 8.11 9.10
N GLY A 115 -1.17 7.77 7.87
CA GLY A 115 -2.58 7.52 7.54
C GLY A 115 -3.16 6.26 8.20
N GLY A 116 -4.46 6.03 7.96
CA GLY A 116 -5.17 4.83 8.41
C GLY A 116 -4.61 3.54 7.79
N CYS A 117 -4.63 2.44 8.56
CA CYS A 117 -4.14 1.12 8.13
C CYS A 117 -5.33 0.14 8.01
N ALA A 118 -5.36 -0.67 6.95
CA ALA A 118 -6.48 -1.57 6.66
C ALA A 118 -6.72 -2.63 7.75
N ILE A 119 -5.69 -2.96 8.53
CA ILE A 119 -5.73 -3.99 9.60
C ILE A 119 -6.08 -3.42 10.99
N GLY A 120 -6.34 -2.11 11.10
CA GLY A 120 -6.78 -1.48 12.34
C GLY A 120 -6.19 -0.10 12.60
N VAL A 121 -6.71 0.59 13.62
CA VAL A 121 -6.17 1.87 14.06
C VAL A 121 -4.83 1.62 14.72
N ARG A 122 -3.82 2.36 14.28
CA ARG A 122 -2.49 2.36 14.87
C ARG A 122 -2.20 3.79 15.26
N PRO A 123 -2.55 4.23 16.48
CA PRO A 123 -2.21 5.58 16.91
C PRO A 123 -0.69 5.69 17.13
N ILE A 124 -0.18 6.92 17.13
CA ILE A 124 1.20 7.23 17.52
C ILE A 124 1.25 7.91 18.90
N ASP A 125 0.14 7.89 19.63
CA ASP A 125 -0.06 8.58 20.91
C ASP A 125 1.01 8.23 21.94
N GLN A 126 1.45 6.95 22.00
CA GLN A 126 2.50 6.51 22.90
C GLN A 126 3.86 7.18 22.60
N HIS A 127 4.17 7.44 21.32
CA HIS A 127 5.37 8.20 20.95
C HIS A 127 5.29 9.63 21.48
N LEU A 128 4.12 10.27 21.29
CA LEU A 128 3.91 11.66 21.67
C LEU A 128 3.93 11.82 23.20
N LYS A 129 3.19 10.98 23.92
CA LYS A 129 3.17 10.97 25.39
C LYS A 129 4.58 10.78 25.96
N GLY A 130 5.36 9.85 25.43
CA GLY A 130 6.73 9.62 25.86
C GLY A 130 7.66 10.81 25.59
N LEU A 131 7.58 11.42 24.39
CA LEU A 131 8.38 12.60 24.07
C LEU A 131 8.01 13.81 24.92
N THR A 132 6.72 14.03 25.20
CA THR A 132 6.28 15.06 26.15
C THR A 132 6.82 14.81 27.56
N ARG A 133 6.89 13.56 28.00
CA ARG A 133 7.52 13.20 29.29
C ARG A 133 9.01 13.48 29.31
N LEU A 134 9.70 13.37 28.18
CA LEU A 134 11.09 13.79 28.00
C LEU A 134 11.26 15.32 27.89
N GLY A 135 10.18 16.09 27.99
CA GLY A 135 10.22 17.57 27.96
C GLY A 135 10.02 18.20 26.59
N ALA A 136 9.56 17.44 25.59
CA ALA A 136 9.21 18.01 24.28
C ALA A 136 7.81 18.67 24.29
N GLU A 137 7.72 19.87 23.73
CA GLU A 137 6.47 20.50 23.38
C GLU A 137 5.95 19.91 22.07
N ILE A 138 4.70 19.45 22.05
CA ILE A 138 4.11 18.79 20.88
C ILE A 138 2.82 19.49 20.47
N THR A 139 2.72 19.88 19.21
CA THR A 139 1.50 20.38 18.57
C THR A 139 1.17 19.55 17.33
N ILE A 140 -0.12 19.54 16.95
CA ILE A 140 -0.55 18.96 15.68
C ILE A 140 -1.06 20.08 14.78
N GLU A 141 -0.38 20.30 13.66
CA GLU A 141 -0.63 21.41 12.75
C GLU A 141 -0.79 20.88 11.32
N ASN A 142 -1.96 21.08 10.71
CA ASN A 142 -2.24 20.69 9.32
C ASN A 142 -1.88 19.21 8.99
N GLY A 143 -2.13 18.29 9.93
CA GLY A 143 -1.80 16.87 9.76
C GLY A 143 -0.33 16.51 10.00
N TYR A 144 0.47 17.42 10.54
CA TYR A 144 1.84 17.17 11.00
C TYR A 144 1.92 17.19 12.51
N VAL A 145 2.72 16.29 13.08
CA VAL A 145 3.24 16.40 14.45
C VAL A 145 4.43 17.33 14.41
N VAL A 146 4.37 18.40 15.19
CA VAL A 146 5.47 19.34 15.41
C VAL A 146 5.95 19.15 16.84
N ALA A 147 7.20 18.72 17.01
CA ALA A 147 7.81 18.50 18.31
C ALA A 147 9.03 19.42 18.47
N ARG A 148 9.18 20.06 19.63
CA ARG A 148 10.27 20.97 19.95
C ARG A 148 10.80 20.74 21.37
N ALA A 149 12.11 20.76 21.55
CA ALA A 149 12.76 20.74 22.85
C ALA A 149 14.13 21.44 22.74
N SER A 150 14.48 22.31 23.68
CA SER A 150 15.85 22.85 23.77
C SER A 150 16.85 21.76 24.14
N ARG A 151 16.45 20.88 25.07
CA ARG A 151 17.15 19.65 25.43
C ARG A 151 16.14 18.69 26.05
N LEU A 152 16.11 17.45 25.57
CA LEU A 152 15.32 16.40 26.20
C LEU A 152 15.92 16.05 27.57
N LYS A 153 15.07 15.70 28.54
CA LYS A 153 15.47 15.32 29.90
C LYS A 153 14.96 13.93 30.21
N GLY A 154 15.80 13.14 30.87
CA GLY A 154 15.46 11.79 31.29
C GLY A 154 14.21 11.77 32.16
N ALA A 155 13.35 10.78 31.93
CA ALA A 155 12.09 10.64 32.64
C ALA A 155 11.69 9.17 32.78
N ARG A 156 10.77 8.89 33.70
CA ARG A 156 10.08 7.60 33.75
C ARG A 156 8.85 7.65 32.84
N ILE A 157 8.81 6.76 31.85
CA ILE A 157 7.76 6.65 30.85
C ILE A 157 7.10 5.28 31.02
N ALA A 158 5.80 5.24 31.28
CA ALA A 158 5.03 4.01 31.25
C ALA A 158 4.09 4.08 30.05
N THR A 159 4.25 3.16 29.09
CA THR A 159 3.36 3.10 27.92
C THR A 159 2.08 2.36 28.28
N ASP A 160 0.94 2.88 27.83
CA ASP A 160 -0.39 2.30 28.10
C ASP A 160 -0.56 0.93 27.43
N LEU A 161 0.13 0.74 26.29
CA LEU A 161 0.16 -0.49 25.51
C LEU A 161 1.58 -0.76 25.02
N VAL A 162 1.92 -2.03 24.81
CA VAL A 162 3.22 -2.42 24.25
C VAL A 162 3.29 -1.94 22.80
N THR A 163 4.28 -1.11 22.49
CA THR A 163 4.48 -0.53 21.16
C THR A 163 5.94 -0.66 20.72
N VAL A 164 6.17 -1.39 19.63
CA VAL A 164 7.51 -1.63 19.09
C VAL A 164 8.14 -0.31 18.64
N THR A 165 7.53 0.36 17.66
CA THR A 165 8.06 1.63 17.13
C THR A 165 8.06 2.74 18.18
N GLY A 166 7.13 2.71 19.14
CA GLY A 166 7.11 3.66 20.25
C GLY A 166 8.33 3.49 21.15
N THR A 167 8.63 2.24 21.53
CA THR A 167 9.82 1.91 22.33
C THR A 167 11.10 2.30 21.59
N GLU A 168 11.22 1.95 20.31
CA GLU A 168 12.39 2.29 19.47
C GLU A 168 12.60 3.81 19.38
N ASN A 169 11.53 4.57 19.10
CA ASN A 169 11.59 6.01 18.94
C ASN A 169 11.99 6.72 20.26
N LEU A 170 11.40 6.28 21.38
CA LEU A 170 11.71 6.83 22.70
C LEU A 170 13.11 6.45 23.17
N MET A 171 13.57 5.24 22.85
CA MET A 171 14.93 4.79 23.15
C MET A 171 15.97 5.60 22.38
N MET A 172 15.76 5.85 21.08
CA MET A 172 16.62 6.76 20.29
C MET A 172 16.62 8.18 20.85
N ALA A 173 15.46 8.71 21.25
CA ALA A 173 15.36 10.05 21.81
C ALA A 173 16.08 10.18 23.16
N ALA A 174 15.92 9.18 24.03
CA ALA A 174 16.51 9.13 25.35
C ALA A 174 18.04 8.98 25.33
N ALA A 175 18.60 8.38 24.27
CA ALA A 175 20.04 8.16 24.15
C ALA A 175 20.88 9.45 24.22
N LEU A 176 20.33 10.60 23.80
CA LEU A 176 20.97 11.92 23.90
C LEU A 176 20.30 12.87 24.92
N ALA A 177 19.34 12.37 25.70
CA ALA A 177 18.66 13.18 26.71
C ALA A 177 19.56 13.46 27.93
N GLU A 178 19.27 14.50 28.70
CA GLU A 178 19.98 14.78 29.95
C GLU A 178 19.44 13.93 31.10
N GLY A 179 20.26 13.01 31.61
CA GLY A 179 19.91 12.15 32.74
C GLY A 179 19.37 10.78 32.33
N THR A 180 18.75 10.08 33.29
CA THR A 180 18.29 8.69 33.09
C THR A 180 16.82 8.64 32.67
N THR A 181 16.54 7.88 31.62
CA THR A 181 15.18 7.51 31.19
C THR A 181 14.89 6.06 31.55
N VAL A 182 13.69 5.79 32.04
CA VAL A 182 13.20 4.42 32.25
C VAL A 182 11.92 4.25 31.46
N ILE A 183 11.92 3.33 30.49
CA ILE A 183 10.73 2.92 29.74
C ILE A 183 10.19 1.64 30.38
N GLU A 184 9.04 1.75 31.03
CA GLU A 184 8.27 0.64 31.59
C GLU A 184 7.25 0.14 30.56
N ASN A 185 6.93 -1.16 30.60
CA ASN A 185 6.07 -1.82 29.61
C ASN A 185 6.63 -1.75 28.18
N ALA A 186 7.96 -1.79 28.07
CA ALA A 186 8.69 -1.71 26.82
C ALA A 186 8.43 -2.94 25.94
N ALA A 187 8.48 -2.71 24.62
CA ALA A 187 8.52 -3.78 23.63
C ALA A 187 9.79 -4.63 23.77
N ARG A 188 9.65 -5.94 23.59
CA ARG A 188 10.69 -6.96 23.86
C ARG A 188 11.19 -7.66 22.60
N GLU A 189 10.63 -7.28 21.47
CA GLU A 189 10.88 -7.84 20.17
C GLU A 189 12.39 -7.84 19.84
N PRO A 190 12.90 -8.86 19.13
CA PRO A 190 14.31 -8.91 18.74
C PRO A 190 14.79 -7.67 17.97
N GLU A 191 13.89 -7.01 17.24
CA GLU A 191 14.17 -5.77 16.52
C GLU A 191 14.48 -4.58 17.48
N VAL A 192 13.87 -4.56 18.67
CA VAL A 192 14.16 -3.56 19.72
C VAL A 192 15.53 -3.84 20.35
N VAL A 193 15.85 -5.11 20.56
CA VAL A 193 17.18 -5.52 21.07
C VAL A 193 18.27 -5.15 20.06
N ASP A 194 18.05 -5.43 18.77
CA ASP A 194 18.99 -5.07 17.70
C ASP A 194 19.28 -3.55 17.66
N LEU A 195 18.24 -2.72 17.79
CA LEU A 195 18.43 -1.27 17.89
C LEU A 195 19.21 -0.86 19.15
N ALA A 196 18.94 -1.47 20.30
CA ALA A 196 19.69 -1.20 21.52
C ALA A 196 21.17 -1.57 21.37
N ASP A 197 21.46 -2.69 20.70
CA ASP A 197 22.83 -3.14 20.40
C ASP A 197 23.54 -2.15 19.47
N VAL A 198 22.86 -1.65 18.42
CA VAL A 198 23.38 -0.58 17.55
C VAL A 198 23.73 0.67 18.36
N LEU A 199 22.80 1.15 19.19
CA LEU A 199 22.98 2.36 19.98
C LEU A 199 24.10 2.20 21.03
N ASN A 200 24.18 1.06 21.70
CA ASN A 200 25.26 0.75 22.63
C ASN A 200 26.61 0.67 21.91
N ALA A 201 26.66 0.09 20.70
CA ALA A 201 27.87 0.07 19.88
C ALA A 201 28.29 1.48 19.39
N MET A 202 27.36 2.44 19.35
CA MET A 202 27.63 3.86 19.12
C MET A 202 28.07 4.60 20.41
N GLY A 203 28.03 3.96 21.58
CA GLY A 203 28.43 4.55 22.86
C GLY A 203 27.27 4.95 23.79
N ALA A 204 26.03 4.58 23.46
CA ALA A 204 24.92 4.75 24.38
C ALA A 204 25.06 3.83 25.61
N ARG A 205 24.28 4.11 26.67
CA ARG A 205 24.21 3.30 27.89
C ARG A 205 22.79 2.78 28.09
N ILE A 206 22.47 1.70 27.40
CA ILE A 206 21.13 1.10 27.37
C ILE A 206 21.18 -0.29 28.01
N HIS A 207 20.34 -0.50 29.01
CA HIS A 207 20.21 -1.75 29.74
C HIS A 207 18.76 -2.25 29.74
N GLY A 208 18.57 -3.57 29.78
CA GLY A 208 17.24 -4.18 29.91
C GLY A 208 16.45 -4.32 28.60
N ALA A 209 17.04 -4.03 27.43
CA ALA A 209 16.43 -4.35 26.13
C ALA A 209 16.09 -5.86 26.05
N GLY A 210 14.90 -6.18 25.54
CA GLY A 210 14.35 -7.55 25.57
C GLY A 210 13.58 -7.89 26.85
N THR A 211 13.61 -7.01 27.86
CA THR A 211 12.76 -7.08 29.06
C THR A 211 11.66 -6.03 29.02
N VAL A 212 10.70 -6.09 29.95
CA VAL A 212 9.60 -5.11 30.05
C VAL A 212 10.06 -3.72 30.53
N ARG A 213 11.33 -3.58 30.94
CA ARG A 213 11.90 -2.35 31.49
C ARG A 213 13.23 -2.06 30.81
N ILE A 214 13.31 -0.93 30.10
CA ILE A 214 14.54 -0.45 29.49
C ILE A 214 15.01 0.79 30.23
N GLU A 215 16.27 0.80 30.66
CA GLU A 215 16.92 1.92 31.33
C GLU A 215 17.99 2.50 30.41
N ILE A 216 17.93 3.82 30.17
CA ILE A 216 18.82 4.54 29.27
C ILE A 216 19.44 5.70 30.04
N GLU A 217 20.75 5.68 30.25
CA GLU A 217 21.50 6.86 30.71
C GLU A 217 21.91 7.67 29.47
N GLY A 218 21.32 8.85 29.30
CA GLY A 218 21.60 9.68 28.14
C GLY A 218 23.03 10.21 28.13
N VAL A 219 23.65 10.22 26.96
CA VAL A 219 25.04 10.64 26.74
C VAL A 219 25.10 11.97 25.97
N ALA A 220 26.26 12.64 26.03
CA ALA A 220 26.45 13.91 25.33
C ALA A 220 26.42 13.73 23.80
N ASP A 221 27.10 12.69 23.31
CA ASP A 221 27.29 12.41 21.89
C ASP A 221 27.38 10.90 21.65
N LEU A 222 27.08 10.49 20.41
CA LEU A 222 27.22 9.12 19.93
C LEU A 222 28.21 9.04 18.76
N GLY A 223 29.02 8.00 18.72
CA GLY A 223 30.00 7.73 17.66
C GLY A 223 29.45 6.89 16.49
N GLY A 224 30.33 6.57 15.55
CA GLY A 224 30.03 5.68 14.43
C GLY A 224 30.14 4.20 14.83
N THR A 225 29.53 3.31 14.05
CA THR A 225 29.70 1.86 14.25
C THR A 225 29.50 1.05 12.96
N THR A 226 29.89 -0.23 13.00
CA THR A 226 29.53 -1.23 11.99
C THR A 226 28.66 -2.30 12.62
N HIS A 227 27.50 -2.57 12.03
CA HIS A 227 26.53 -3.52 12.56
C HIS A 227 25.98 -4.45 11.48
N THR A 228 25.59 -5.67 11.84
CA THR A 228 24.96 -6.64 10.94
C THR A 228 23.50 -6.78 11.30
N ILE A 229 22.59 -6.46 10.38
CA ILE A 229 21.14 -6.56 10.65
C ILE A 229 20.75 -8.02 10.91
N VAL A 230 20.00 -8.24 12.00
CA VAL A 230 19.51 -9.56 12.40
C VAL A 230 18.62 -10.22 11.34
N PRO A 231 18.53 -11.56 11.30
CA PRO A 231 17.65 -12.26 10.37
C PRO A 231 16.15 -11.97 10.55
N ASP A 232 15.38 -12.05 9.47
CA ASP A 232 13.93 -11.85 9.50
C ASP A 232 13.22 -13.08 10.09
N ARG A 233 12.88 -12.99 11.37
CA ARG A 233 12.16 -14.05 12.10
C ARG A 233 10.79 -14.38 11.50
N ILE A 234 10.15 -13.45 10.78
CA ILE A 234 8.83 -13.69 10.18
C ILE A 234 8.96 -14.40 8.83
N GLU A 235 9.98 -14.05 8.04
CA GLU A 235 10.35 -14.82 6.85
C GLU A 235 10.74 -16.25 7.26
N ALA A 236 11.60 -16.40 8.27
CA ALA A 236 11.97 -17.70 8.82
C ALA A 236 10.74 -18.52 9.19
N GLY A 237 9.84 -17.96 10.01
CA GLY A 237 8.59 -18.61 10.39
C GLY A 237 7.72 -18.98 9.20
N THR A 238 7.61 -18.11 8.19
CA THR A 238 6.79 -18.36 6.99
C THR A 238 7.32 -19.55 6.19
N VAL A 239 8.65 -19.64 6.01
CA VAL A 239 9.28 -20.76 5.29
C VAL A 239 9.20 -22.06 6.10
N ILE A 240 9.35 -21.99 7.42
CA ILE A 240 9.15 -23.13 8.33
C ILE A 240 7.71 -23.67 8.15
N VAL A 241 6.71 -22.79 8.17
CA VAL A 241 5.31 -23.17 7.92
C VAL A 241 5.13 -23.75 6.50
N ALA A 242 5.86 -23.25 5.50
CA ALA A 242 5.82 -23.82 4.14
C ALA A 242 6.29 -25.29 4.10
N GLY A 243 7.36 -25.61 4.82
CA GLY A 243 7.81 -27.00 4.99
C GLY A 243 6.77 -27.86 5.71
N ALA A 244 6.14 -27.32 6.76
CA ALA A 244 5.12 -28.01 7.53
C ALA A 244 3.84 -28.30 6.72
N ILE A 245 3.28 -27.28 6.07
CA ILE A 245 1.96 -27.36 5.40
C ILE A 245 1.99 -28.21 4.12
N THR A 246 3.15 -28.37 3.50
CA THR A 246 3.30 -29.16 2.27
C THR A 246 3.66 -30.63 2.53
N GLY A 247 3.78 -31.06 3.79
CA GLY A 247 4.29 -32.39 4.14
C GLY A 247 5.75 -32.58 3.67
N GLY A 248 6.52 -31.49 3.64
CA GLY A 248 7.87 -31.43 3.09
C GLY A 248 8.98 -31.78 4.07
N ASP A 249 10.23 -31.68 3.60
CA ASP A 249 11.47 -31.78 4.39
C ASP A 249 12.36 -30.59 4.04
N VAL A 250 12.26 -29.53 4.84
CA VAL A 250 12.88 -28.22 4.56
C VAL A 250 13.83 -27.85 5.69
N THR A 251 15.07 -27.50 5.34
CA THR A 251 16.03 -26.90 6.26
C THR A 251 16.08 -25.39 6.06
N VAL A 252 15.75 -24.64 7.10
CA VAL A 252 15.83 -23.18 7.12
C VAL A 252 17.11 -22.79 7.85
N THR A 253 17.95 -21.97 7.21
CA THR A 253 19.26 -21.55 7.76
C THR A 253 19.36 -20.03 7.88
N GLY A 254 20.29 -19.56 8.72
CA GLY A 254 20.52 -18.12 8.89
C GLY A 254 19.44 -17.45 9.73
N LEU A 255 18.91 -18.15 10.73
CA LEU A 255 17.95 -17.61 11.70
C LEU A 255 18.47 -17.76 13.14
N VAL A 256 17.83 -17.07 14.08
CA VAL A 256 18.03 -17.28 15.52
C VAL A 256 16.80 -18.02 16.05
N PRO A 257 16.91 -19.30 16.45
CA PRO A 257 15.75 -20.09 16.88
C PRO A 257 14.93 -19.45 18.01
N ASP A 258 15.59 -18.78 18.96
CA ASP A 258 14.92 -18.11 20.09
C ASP A 258 13.95 -17.01 19.62
N HIS A 259 14.23 -16.35 18.49
CA HIS A 259 13.36 -15.32 17.92
C HIS A 259 12.05 -15.87 17.33
N VAL A 260 11.98 -17.18 17.10
CA VAL A 260 10.80 -17.89 16.56
C VAL A 260 10.28 -18.98 17.50
N SER A 261 10.77 -19.04 18.74
CA SER A 261 10.45 -20.09 19.72
C SER A 261 8.96 -20.37 19.91
N ALA A 262 8.12 -19.34 20.06
CA ALA A 262 6.67 -19.50 20.18
C ALA A 262 6.00 -20.10 18.92
N VAL A 263 6.57 -19.82 17.74
CA VAL A 263 6.10 -20.41 16.47
C VAL A 263 6.48 -21.88 16.41
N LEU A 264 7.74 -22.22 16.77
CA LEU A 264 8.21 -23.60 16.80
C LEU A 264 7.37 -24.46 17.75
N ALA A 265 7.14 -23.97 18.98
CA ALA A 265 6.34 -24.65 19.98
C ALA A 265 4.91 -24.95 19.46
N LYS A 266 4.26 -23.98 18.80
CA LYS A 266 2.93 -24.20 18.21
C LYS A 266 2.93 -25.19 17.05
N LEU A 267 4.00 -25.25 16.27
CA LEU A 267 4.13 -26.25 15.21
C LEU A 267 4.35 -27.66 15.77
N GLU A 268 5.12 -27.82 16.85
CA GLU A 268 5.26 -29.10 17.56
C GLU A 268 3.93 -29.58 18.14
N GLU A 269 3.14 -28.68 18.75
CA GLU A 269 1.76 -28.96 19.18
C GLU A 269 0.91 -29.48 18.00
N CYS A 270 1.04 -28.86 16.82
CA CYS A 270 0.40 -29.29 15.58
C CYS A 270 0.98 -30.62 15.01
N GLY A 271 1.96 -31.24 15.66
CA GLY A 271 2.53 -32.52 15.24
C GLY A 271 3.60 -32.41 14.15
N VAL A 272 4.14 -31.21 13.91
CA VAL A 272 5.27 -31.00 13.01
C VAL A 272 6.54 -31.49 13.68
N ALA A 273 7.35 -32.28 12.97
CA ALA A 273 8.64 -32.74 13.48
C ALA A 273 9.70 -31.67 13.19
N LEU A 274 10.35 -31.17 14.24
CA LEU A 274 11.36 -30.11 14.17
C LEU A 274 12.71 -30.60 14.70
N GLU A 275 13.78 -30.28 13.99
CA GLU A 275 15.16 -30.44 14.47
C GLU A 275 15.77 -29.04 14.57
N VAL A 276 15.85 -28.51 15.79
CA VAL A 276 16.38 -27.17 16.07
C VAL A 276 17.88 -27.26 16.33
N GLY A 277 18.68 -26.44 15.65
CA GLY A 277 20.11 -26.34 15.87
C GLY A 277 20.61 -24.90 15.80
N PRO A 278 21.91 -24.66 16.09
CA PRO A 278 22.49 -23.33 15.98
C PRO A 278 22.35 -22.80 14.56
N GLY A 279 21.68 -21.66 14.40
CA GLY A 279 21.52 -21.01 13.10
C GLY A 279 20.58 -21.71 12.11
N ARG A 280 19.89 -22.79 12.51
CA ARG A 280 19.08 -23.60 11.59
C ARG A 280 17.89 -24.30 12.27
N VAL A 281 16.85 -24.54 11.50
CA VAL A 281 15.71 -25.39 11.88
C VAL A 281 15.37 -26.27 10.69
N ARG A 282 15.39 -27.60 10.87
CA ARG A 282 14.84 -28.53 9.88
C ARG A 282 13.41 -28.89 10.26
N VAL A 283 12.54 -28.90 9.27
CA VAL A 283 11.10 -29.08 9.40
C VAL A 283 10.69 -30.26 8.54
N CYS A 284 10.10 -31.27 9.17
CA CYS A 284 9.44 -32.38 8.50
C CYS A 284 7.93 -32.24 8.73
N GLY A 285 7.19 -31.91 7.66
CA GLY A 285 5.76 -31.72 7.72
C GLY A 285 5.00 -33.04 7.99
N PRO A 286 3.94 -33.02 8.81
CA PRO A 286 3.13 -34.22 9.05
C PRO A 286 2.26 -34.53 7.83
N GLU A 287 1.75 -35.76 7.75
CA GLU A 287 0.72 -36.13 6.76
C GLU A 287 -0.54 -35.27 6.93
N ARG A 288 -0.94 -35.05 8.19
CA ARG A 288 -2.02 -34.14 8.55
C ARG A 288 -1.71 -33.46 9.89
N PRO A 289 -1.80 -32.12 9.99
CA PRO A 289 -1.56 -31.42 11.25
C PRO A 289 -2.59 -31.78 12.33
N ARG A 290 -2.20 -31.68 13.60
CA ARG A 290 -3.12 -31.70 14.74
C ARG A 290 -3.72 -30.30 14.96
N PRO A 291 -4.96 -30.19 15.48
CA PRO A 291 -5.55 -28.90 15.81
C PRO A 291 -4.83 -28.26 17.00
N ALA A 292 -4.80 -26.93 17.04
CA ALA A 292 -4.23 -26.18 18.14
C ALA A 292 -4.94 -24.83 18.35
N ASP A 293 -5.01 -24.40 19.59
CA ASP A 293 -5.47 -23.06 19.95
C ASP A 293 -4.29 -22.09 20.04
N VAL A 294 -4.46 -20.89 19.49
CA VAL A 294 -3.44 -19.84 19.52
C VAL A 294 -4.07 -18.49 19.83
N THR A 295 -3.44 -17.76 20.73
CA THR A 295 -3.76 -16.36 21.02
C THR A 295 -2.51 -15.53 20.71
N THR A 296 -2.64 -14.52 19.87
CA THR A 296 -1.51 -13.62 19.59
C THR A 296 -1.20 -12.79 20.84
N SER A 297 0.07 -12.41 21.02
CA SER A 297 0.48 -11.53 22.10
C SER A 297 1.80 -10.85 21.76
N PRO A 298 2.22 -9.80 22.49
CA PRO A 298 3.57 -9.24 22.34
C PRO A 298 4.66 -10.29 22.58
N PHE A 299 5.85 -10.05 22.03
CA PHE A 299 6.99 -10.95 22.22
C PHE A 299 7.31 -11.13 23.73
N PRO A 300 7.62 -12.35 24.20
CA PRO A 300 7.97 -13.58 23.47
C PRO A 300 6.79 -14.50 23.14
N GLY A 301 5.54 -14.06 23.32
CA GLY A 301 4.40 -14.90 22.93
C GLY A 301 4.18 -14.95 21.42
N PHE A 302 3.06 -15.56 21.00
CA PHE A 302 2.87 -15.88 19.58
C PHE A 302 2.70 -14.61 18.74
N PRO A 303 3.57 -14.37 17.75
CA PRO A 303 3.56 -13.10 17.02
C PRO A 303 2.37 -13.03 16.07
N THR A 304 1.60 -11.95 16.19
CA THR A 304 0.49 -11.62 15.27
C THR A 304 0.91 -11.63 13.78
N ASP A 305 2.18 -11.40 13.49
CA ASP A 305 2.75 -11.48 12.13
C ASP A 305 2.85 -12.90 11.54
N MET A 306 2.70 -13.94 12.36
CA MET A 306 2.62 -15.35 11.97
C MET A 306 1.21 -15.94 12.07
N GLN A 307 0.23 -15.14 12.51
CA GLN A 307 -1.15 -15.57 12.73
C GLN A 307 -1.78 -16.15 11.45
N ALA A 308 -1.65 -15.43 10.33
CA ALA A 308 -2.27 -15.82 9.06
C ALA A 308 -1.70 -17.13 8.51
N GLN A 309 -0.37 -17.27 8.57
CA GLN A 309 0.37 -18.44 8.11
C GLN A 309 0.00 -19.68 8.94
N LEU A 310 -0.07 -19.55 10.27
CA LEU A 310 -0.48 -20.64 11.15
C LEU A 310 -1.96 -21.00 10.93
N MET A 311 -2.85 -20.02 10.77
CA MET A 311 -4.26 -20.28 10.44
C MET A 311 -4.39 -21.12 9.15
N THR A 312 -3.56 -20.85 8.14
CA THR A 312 -3.55 -21.65 6.91
C THR A 312 -3.11 -23.09 7.15
N LEU A 313 -2.13 -23.34 8.03
CA LEU A 313 -1.77 -24.71 8.43
C LEU A 313 -2.95 -25.40 9.16
N LEU A 314 -3.57 -24.69 10.10
CA LEU A 314 -4.67 -25.21 10.92
C LEU A 314 -5.93 -25.53 10.10
N GLY A 315 -6.12 -24.86 8.97
CA GLY A 315 -7.21 -25.19 8.05
C GLY A 315 -7.06 -26.56 7.38
N LEU A 316 -5.93 -27.24 7.51
CA LEU A 316 -5.74 -28.63 7.08
C LEU A 316 -5.69 -29.63 8.27
N ALA A 317 -5.83 -29.14 9.50
CA ALA A 317 -5.69 -29.98 10.69
C ALA A 317 -6.80 -31.05 10.80
N ASP A 318 -6.54 -32.10 11.58
CA ASP A 318 -7.55 -33.10 11.94
C ASP A 318 -8.33 -32.69 13.19
N GLY A 319 -9.25 -31.73 13.03
CA GLY A 319 -10.13 -31.27 14.10
C GLY A 319 -10.45 -29.79 14.02
N GLN A 320 -10.87 -29.24 15.15
CA GLN A 320 -11.22 -27.83 15.29
C GLN A 320 -10.12 -27.08 16.04
N SER A 321 -9.74 -25.92 15.52
CA SER A 321 -8.74 -25.02 16.10
C SER A 321 -9.35 -23.65 16.34
N ARG A 322 -8.77 -22.87 17.24
CA ARG A 322 -9.16 -21.48 17.49
C ARG A 322 -7.97 -20.55 17.41
N VAL A 323 -8.14 -19.45 16.70
CA VAL A 323 -7.15 -18.37 16.60
C VAL A 323 -7.76 -17.09 17.17
N THR A 324 -7.17 -16.51 18.21
CA THR A 324 -7.59 -15.24 18.81
C THR A 324 -6.53 -14.17 18.57
N GLU A 325 -6.90 -13.07 17.92
CA GLU A 325 -6.04 -11.93 17.61
C GLU A 325 -6.24 -10.79 18.62
N THR A 326 -5.24 -10.52 19.46
CA THR A 326 -5.33 -9.48 20.50
C THR A 326 -4.58 -8.20 20.16
N ILE A 327 -3.84 -8.16 19.04
CA ILE A 327 -2.99 -7.03 18.66
C ILE A 327 -3.68 -6.12 17.63
N PHE A 328 -4.43 -6.69 16.68
CA PHE A 328 -5.07 -5.94 15.60
C PHE A 328 -6.52 -6.36 15.36
N GLU A 329 -7.44 -5.39 15.37
CA GLU A 329 -8.88 -5.61 15.29
C GLU A 329 -9.34 -6.29 14.00
N ASN A 330 -8.70 -6.00 12.86
CA ASN A 330 -9.15 -6.43 11.53
C ASN A 330 -8.11 -7.28 10.78
N ARG A 331 -7.51 -8.27 11.46
CA ARG A 331 -6.42 -9.09 10.87
C ARG A 331 -6.86 -10.37 10.15
N PHE A 332 -8.15 -10.68 10.10
CA PHE A 332 -8.68 -11.89 9.44
C PHE A 332 -9.10 -11.73 7.98
N MET A 333 -8.66 -10.67 7.28
CA MET A 333 -9.06 -10.42 5.87
C MET A 333 -8.75 -11.60 4.92
N HIS A 334 -7.74 -12.41 5.22
CA HIS A 334 -7.38 -13.60 4.45
C HIS A 334 -8.35 -14.78 4.62
N ALA A 335 -9.18 -14.80 5.68
CA ALA A 335 -10.09 -15.91 5.97
C ALA A 335 -11.10 -16.12 4.83
N ALA A 336 -11.69 -15.05 4.30
CA ALA A 336 -12.64 -15.13 3.19
C ALA A 336 -12.01 -15.73 1.91
N GLU A 337 -10.75 -15.40 1.65
CA GLU A 337 -10.01 -15.95 0.50
C GLU A 337 -9.65 -17.43 0.71
N LEU A 338 -9.31 -17.84 1.94
CA LEU A 338 -9.12 -19.25 2.28
C LEU A 338 -10.44 -20.04 2.17
N VAL A 339 -11.57 -19.46 2.61
CA VAL A 339 -12.90 -20.07 2.43
C VAL A 339 -13.20 -20.30 0.95
N ARG A 340 -12.78 -19.38 0.08
CA ARG A 340 -12.92 -19.55 -1.38
C ARG A 340 -12.03 -20.67 -1.95
N MET A 341 -10.96 -21.04 -1.24
CA MET A 341 -10.15 -22.24 -1.50
C MET A 341 -10.70 -23.50 -0.81
N GLY A 342 -11.91 -23.44 -0.25
CA GLY A 342 -12.58 -24.56 0.39
C GLY A 342 -12.30 -24.73 1.89
N ALA A 343 -11.67 -23.75 2.55
CA ALA A 343 -11.50 -23.77 4.00
C ALA A 343 -12.86 -23.64 4.73
N SER A 344 -12.96 -24.19 5.95
CA SER A 344 -14.08 -23.95 6.86
C SER A 344 -13.60 -23.06 8.01
N ILE A 345 -13.86 -21.76 7.89
CA ILE A 345 -13.43 -20.73 8.83
C ILE A 345 -14.60 -19.81 9.14
N GLU A 346 -14.90 -19.62 10.42
CA GLU A 346 -15.89 -18.68 10.92
C GLU A 346 -15.18 -17.64 11.80
N THR A 347 -15.42 -16.36 11.55
CA THR A 347 -14.81 -15.26 12.31
C THR A 347 -15.87 -14.53 13.14
N GLU A 348 -15.63 -14.40 14.43
CA GLU A 348 -16.46 -13.65 15.37
C GLU A 348 -15.58 -12.69 16.18
N GLY A 349 -15.71 -11.38 15.88
CA GLY A 349 -14.87 -10.35 16.49
C GLY A 349 -13.38 -10.61 16.26
N SER A 350 -12.63 -10.75 17.36
CA SER A 350 -11.19 -11.03 17.36
C SER A 350 -10.84 -12.52 17.34
N THR A 351 -11.82 -13.41 17.18
CA THR A 351 -11.61 -14.86 17.19
C THR A 351 -12.05 -15.50 15.87
N ALA A 352 -11.26 -16.45 15.40
CA ALA A 352 -11.59 -17.33 14.28
C ALA A 352 -11.66 -18.78 14.75
N ILE A 353 -12.74 -19.47 14.38
CA ILE A 353 -12.93 -20.90 14.55
C ILE A 353 -12.63 -21.58 13.23
N ILE A 354 -11.67 -22.51 13.23
CA ILE A 354 -11.19 -23.19 12.03
C ILE A 354 -11.52 -24.67 12.17
N ARG A 355 -12.33 -25.20 11.27
CA ARG A 355 -12.56 -26.65 11.14
C ARG A 355 -11.68 -27.14 10.00
N GLY A 356 -10.70 -27.98 10.32
CA GLY A 356 -9.75 -28.42 9.32
C GLY A 356 -10.40 -29.27 8.23
N VAL A 357 -10.01 -29.04 6.98
CA VAL A 357 -10.51 -29.71 5.78
C VAL A 357 -9.45 -30.66 5.23
N PRO A 358 -9.82 -31.72 4.49
CA PRO A 358 -8.85 -32.69 3.99
C PRO A 358 -7.89 -32.14 2.93
N PHE A 359 -8.27 -31.08 2.21
CA PHE A 359 -7.42 -30.39 1.24
C PHE A 359 -7.99 -29.00 0.90
N TYR A 360 -7.11 -28.10 0.47
CA TYR A 360 -7.52 -26.88 -0.22
C TYR A 360 -7.71 -27.12 -1.72
N GLN A 361 -8.55 -26.31 -2.35
CA GLN A 361 -8.76 -26.28 -3.79
C GLN A 361 -8.10 -25.03 -4.39
N GLY A 362 -7.42 -25.19 -5.53
CA GLY A 362 -6.84 -24.07 -6.23
C GLY A 362 -7.90 -23.08 -6.72
N ALA A 363 -7.69 -21.79 -6.46
CA ALA A 363 -8.65 -20.75 -6.84
C ALA A 363 -8.01 -19.37 -7.13
N PRO A 364 -8.71 -18.53 -7.93
CA PRO A 364 -8.86 -17.09 -7.90
C PRO A 364 -8.37 -16.05 -6.89
N VAL A 365 -7.41 -16.19 -5.98
CA VAL A 365 -7.33 -15.35 -4.74
C VAL A 365 -6.78 -13.93 -4.86
N MET A 366 -7.20 -13.07 -3.92
CA MET A 366 -6.76 -11.66 -3.84
C MET A 366 -6.01 -11.37 -2.52
N ALA A 367 -4.77 -10.93 -2.63
CA ALA A 367 -3.99 -10.45 -1.49
C ALA A 367 -4.55 -9.12 -0.91
N SER A 368 -4.67 -9.02 0.42
CA SER A 368 -5.11 -7.83 1.15
C SER A 368 -3.98 -7.05 1.84
N ASP A 369 -2.96 -7.77 2.31
CA ASP A 369 -1.79 -7.24 3.01
C ASP A 369 -0.62 -8.25 2.93
N LEU A 370 0.56 -7.88 3.42
CA LEU A 370 1.78 -8.71 3.32
C LEU A 370 1.61 -10.11 3.92
N ARG A 371 1.00 -10.25 5.11
CA ARG A 371 0.91 -11.55 5.80
C ARG A 371 -0.24 -12.39 5.24
N ALA A 372 -1.37 -11.76 4.93
CA ALA A 372 -2.45 -12.40 4.18
C ALA A 372 -1.95 -12.96 2.84
N SER A 373 -1.09 -12.23 2.14
CA SER A 373 -0.53 -12.69 0.88
C SER A 373 0.36 -13.93 1.05
N ALA A 374 1.21 -13.96 2.10
CA ALA A 374 2.03 -15.14 2.39
C ALA A 374 1.15 -16.35 2.73
N ALA A 375 0.10 -16.16 3.53
CA ALA A 375 -0.89 -17.19 3.85
C ALA A 375 -1.55 -17.78 2.58
N LEU A 376 -1.96 -16.93 1.62
CA LEU A 376 -2.55 -17.41 0.36
C LEU A 376 -1.56 -18.15 -0.54
N VAL A 377 -0.28 -17.77 -0.52
CA VAL A 377 0.78 -18.53 -1.20
C VAL A 377 0.95 -19.91 -0.56
N LEU A 378 1.01 -19.98 0.78
CA LEU A 378 1.09 -21.25 1.52
C LEU A 378 -0.11 -22.15 1.23
N ALA A 379 -1.32 -21.58 1.23
CA ALA A 379 -2.54 -22.30 0.87
C ALA A 379 -2.46 -22.85 -0.56
N GLY A 380 -1.96 -22.02 -1.50
CA GLY A 380 -1.78 -22.42 -2.90
C GLY A 380 -0.77 -23.56 -3.08
N LEU A 381 0.32 -23.59 -2.30
CA LEU A 381 1.29 -24.67 -2.32
C LEU A 381 0.70 -26.01 -1.85
N ALA A 382 -0.18 -25.97 -0.84
CA ALA A 382 -0.85 -27.15 -0.29
C ALA A 382 -2.15 -27.53 -1.04
N ALA A 383 -2.66 -26.66 -1.91
CA ALA A 383 -3.92 -26.88 -2.61
C ALA A 383 -3.80 -27.91 -3.74
N ARG A 384 -4.94 -28.54 -4.09
CA ARG A 384 -5.07 -29.34 -5.30
C ARG A 384 -5.42 -28.43 -6.48
N GLY A 385 -4.60 -28.47 -7.52
CA GLY A 385 -4.79 -27.69 -8.74
C GLY A 385 -4.16 -26.30 -8.68
N ARG A 386 -4.60 -25.44 -9.59
CA ARG A 386 -3.99 -24.14 -9.85
C ARG A 386 -4.59 -23.03 -9.00
N THR A 387 -3.74 -22.32 -8.28
CA THR A 387 -4.09 -21.10 -7.53
C THR A 387 -3.55 -19.87 -8.25
N GLU A 388 -4.36 -18.83 -8.39
CA GLU A 388 -3.92 -17.54 -8.95
C GLU A 388 -4.01 -16.45 -7.89
N VAL A 389 -2.88 -16.06 -7.31
CA VAL A 389 -2.83 -14.97 -6.33
C VAL A 389 -2.66 -13.64 -7.06
N SER A 390 -3.69 -12.80 -7.00
CA SER A 390 -3.72 -11.43 -7.52
C SER A 390 -3.34 -10.42 -6.43
N ARG A 391 -3.03 -9.17 -6.83
CA ARG A 391 -2.58 -8.09 -5.93
C ARG A 391 -1.28 -8.40 -5.17
N VAL A 392 -0.38 -9.17 -5.79
CA VAL A 392 0.90 -9.58 -5.18
C VAL A 392 1.89 -8.43 -4.97
N TYR A 393 1.54 -7.18 -5.26
CA TYR A 393 2.36 -6.03 -4.87
C TYR A 393 2.54 -5.93 -3.34
N HIS A 394 1.66 -6.58 -2.56
CA HIS A 394 1.86 -6.78 -1.13
C HIS A 394 3.01 -7.74 -0.79
N LEU A 395 3.34 -8.72 -1.66
CA LEU A 395 4.48 -9.64 -1.55
C LEU A 395 5.73 -9.12 -2.26
N ALA A 396 5.52 -8.44 -3.38
CA ALA A 396 6.57 -7.99 -4.26
C ALA A 396 7.14 -6.67 -3.75
N ALA A 397 8.09 -6.77 -2.83
CA ALA A 397 9.06 -5.69 -2.62
C ALA A 397 10.02 -5.53 -3.82
N ARG A 398 9.92 -6.38 -4.85
CA ARG A 398 10.92 -6.52 -5.90
C ARG A 398 10.43 -6.51 -7.35
N MET A 399 9.15 -6.28 -7.65
CA MET A 399 8.70 -6.29 -9.05
C MET A 399 7.58 -5.29 -9.33
N ARG A 400 7.97 -4.06 -9.68
CA ARG A 400 7.24 -3.30 -10.70
C ARG A 400 8.24 -2.42 -11.44
N GLU A 401 8.82 -2.96 -12.51
CA GLU A 401 9.79 -2.22 -13.33
C GLU A 401 9.12 -1.18 -14.25
N ARG A 402 7.78 -1.19 -14.40
CA ARG A 402 7.09 -0.37 -15.41
C ARG A 402 5.72 0.13 -14.96
N LEU A 403 5.47 1.43 -15.15
CA LEU A 403 4.14 2.04 -14.99
C LEU A 403 3.23 1.66 -16.16
N THR A 404 1.92 1.52 -15.90
CA THR A 404 0.91 1.25 -16.92
C THR A 404 -0.03 2.44 -17.09
N LEU A 405 -0.10 2.98 -18.30
CA LEU A 405 -0.97 4.09 -18.69
C LEU A 405 -2.10 3.60 -19.62
N ALA A 406 -3.34 3.81 -19.22
CA ALA A 406 -4.51 3.56 -20.06
C ALA A 406 -4.78 4.77 -20.98
N LEU A 407 -4.85 4.53 -22.28
CA LEU A 407 -5.08 5.53 -23.31
C LEU A 407 -6.46 5.33 -23.97
N PRO A 408 -7.19 6.43 -24.23
CA PRO A 408 -8.50 6.40 -24.87
C PRO A 408 -8.35 6.18 -26.37
N LYS A 409 -9.18 5.28 -26.91
CA LYS A 409 -9.45 5.24 -28.36
C LYS A 409 -10.43 6.35 -28.77
N GLY A 410 -10.43 6.68 -30.06
CA GLY A 410 -11.37 7.66 -30.63
C GLY A 410 -10.93 9.10 -30.38
N ARG A 411 -11.88 9.99 -30.09
CA ARG A 411 -11.69 11.46 -30.12
C ARG A 411 -10.54 12.03 -29.27
N LEU A 412 -10.16 11.36 -28.18
CA LEU A 412 -9.10 11.83 -27.29
C LEU A 412 -7.72 11.26 -27.63
N LEU A 413 -7.65 10.32 -28.58
CA LEU A 413 -6.43 9.57 -28.85
C LEU A 413 -5.32 10.47 -29.39
N ASP A 414 -5.61 11.31 -30.38
CA ASP A 414 -4.59 12.13 -31.02
C ASP A 414 -3.94 13.12 -30.05
N GLY A 415 -4.74 13.73 -29.17
CA GLY A 415 -4.23 14.60 -28.11
C GLY A 415 -3.38 13.83 -27.10
N ALA A 416 -3.81 12.63 -26.71
CA ALA A 416 -3.03 11.77 -25.81
C ALA A 416 -1.70 11.31 -26.45
N LEU A 417 -1.70 10.95 -27.74
CA LEU A 417 -0.49 10.59 -28.48
C LEU A 417 0.44 11.79 -28.68
N GLY A 418 -0.11 12.98 -28.93
CA GLY A 418 0.63 14.24 -28.98
C GLY A 418 1.41 14.48 -27.68
N LEU A 419 0.71 14.39 -26.54
CA LEU A 419 1.33 14.50 -25.22
C LEU A 419 2.44 13.46 -25.02
N LEU A 420 2.20 12.20 -25.39
CA LEU A 420 3.21 11.15 -25.26
C LEU A 420 4.45 11.39 -26.12
N ARG A 421 4.28 11.90 -27.35
CA ARG A 421 5.41 12.29 -28.22
C ARG A 421 6.23 13.43 -27.61
N GLU A 422 5.59 14.43 -27.00
CA GLU A 422 6.30 15.52 -26.31
C GLU A 422 7.04 15.07 -25.06
N LEU A 423 6.53 14.02 -24.42
CA LEU A 423 7.22 13.31 -23.35
C LEU A 423 8.36 12.42 -23.88
N GLY A 424 8.55 12.29 -25.20
CA GLY A 424 9.57 11.41 -25.77
C GLY A 424 9.29 9.94 -25.53
N VAL A 425 8.01 9.55 -25.49
CA VAL A 425 7.56 8.15 -25.46
C VAL A 425 7.51 7.63 -26.89
N ASP A 426 8.30 6.59 -27.16
CA ASP A 426 8.46 6.02 -28.50
C ASP A 426 7.71 4.68 -28.65
N GLY A 427 7.44 4.27 -29.90
CA GLY A 427 6.94 2.93 -30.21
C GLY A 427 5.42 2.76 -30.15
N VAL A 428 4.66 3.85 -30.27
CA VAL A 428 3.19 3.82 -30.34
C VAL A 428 2.74 3.97 -31.78
N ASP A 429 2.26 2.88 -32.37
CA ASP A 429 1.66 2.87 -33.70
C ASP A 429 0.14 2.96 -33.58
N ALA A 430 -0.42 4.11 -33.95
CA ALA A 430 -1.85 4.39 -33.88
C ALA A 430 -2.68 3.58 -34.89
N GLU A 431 -2.06 3.05 -35.94
CA GLU A 431 -2.72 2.26 -37.00
C GLU A 431 -2.71 0.75 -36.70
N SER A 432 -1.89 0.32 -35.74
CA SER A 432 -1.81 -1.07 -35.32
C SER A 432 -3.04 -1.51 -34.54
N ARG A 433 -3.55 -2.72 -34.86
CA ARG A 433 -4.66 -3.36 -34.12
C ARG A 433 -4.27 -3.85 -32.72
N ARG A 434 -3.00 -3.69 -32.31
CA ARG A 434 -2.52 -4.11 -30.99
C ARG A 434 -3.12 -3.20 -29.91
N LEU A 435 -3.50 -3.79 -28.78
CA LEU A 435 -4.10 -3.06 -27.64
C LEU A 435 -3.08 -2.72 -26.55
N ILE A 436 -1.86 -3.24 -26.65
CA ILE A 436 -0.82 -3.12 -25.64
C ILE A 436 0.47 -2.73 -26.33
N PHE A 437 1.08 -1.65 -25.86
CA PHE A 437 2.39 -1.18 -26.30
C PHE A 437 3.29 -1.01 -25.09
N THR A 438 4.60 -1.00 -25.31
CA THR A 438 5.56 -0.87 -24.22
C THR A 438 6.78 -0.09 -24.70
N ASP A 439 7.03 1.02 -24.03
CA ASP A 439 8.26 1.79 -24.15
C ASP A 439 9.27 1.24 -23.14
N THR A 440 10.28 0.55 -23.64
CA THR A 440 11.36 -0.03 -22.83
C THR A 440 12.35 1.02 -22.33
N ARG A 441 12.46 2.19 -22.97
CA ARG A 441 13.37 3.27 -22.57
C ARG A 441 12.85 4.02 -21.35
N ARG A 442 11.55 4.30 -21.32
CA ARG A 442 10.90 4.99 -20.19
C ARG A 442 10.24 4.04 -19.19
N GLY A 443 10.26 2.74 -19.44
CA GLY A 443 9.58 1.77 -18.58
C GLY A 443 8.07 2.01 -18.51
N LEU A 444 7.44 2.37 -19.63
CA LEU A 444 6.01 2.67 -19.69
C LEU A 444 5.27 1.62 -20.52
N ARG A 445 4.22 1.04 -19.96
CA ARG A 445 3.27 0.17 -20.66
C ARG A 445 2.02 0.98 -21.00
N MET A 446 1.53 0.87 -22.21
CA MET A 446 0.34 1.60 -22.67
C MET A 446 -0.78 0.62 -23.04
N LEU A 447 -2.00 0.85 -22.56
CA LEU A 447 -3.19 0.06 -22.85
C LEU A 447 -4.20 0.90 -23.64
N PHE A 448 -4.60 0.45 -24.82
CA PHE A 448 -5.57 1.16 -25.66
C PHE A 448 -6.98 0.63 -25.41
N LEU A 449 -7.81 1.44 -24.75
CA LEU A 449 -9.13 1.02 -24.28
C LEU A 449 -10.24 1.89 -24.87
N LYS A 450 -11.47 1.39 -24.87
CA LYS A 450 -12.62 2.26 -25.09
C LYS A 450 -12.68 3.25 -23.92
N PRO A 451 -13.00 4.54 -24.15
CA PRO A 451 -13.01 5.55 -23.09
C PRO A 451 -13.83 5.16 -21.86
N ALA A 452 -15.00 4.50 -22.05
CA ALA A 452 -15.87 4.07 -20.97
C ALA A 452 -15.26 2.99 -20.04
N ASP A 453 -14.25 2.25 -20.52
CA ASP A 453 -13.62 1.16 -19.75
C ASP A 453 -12.41 1.65 -18.95
N ILE A 454 -11.83 2.81 -19.30
CA ILE A 454 -10.61 3.34 -18.67
C ILE A 454 -10.76 3.51 -17.16
N PRO A 455 -11.85 4.10 -16.63
CA PRO A 455 -12.03 4.22 -15.20
C PRO A 455 -12.00 2.88 -14.47
N ALA A 456 -12.60 1.83 -15.03
CA ALA A 456 -12.57 0.51 -14.43
C ALA A 456 -11.14 -0.07 -14.38
N TYR A 457 -10.40 0.01 -15.49
CA TYR A 457 -9.02 -0.48 -15.54
C TYR A 457 -8.09 0.25 -14.56
N VAL A 458 -8.30 1.55 -14.38
CA VAL A 458 -7.56 2.34 -13.39
C VAL A 458 -8.03 2.00 -11.98
N THR A 459 -9.32 1.99 -11.68
CA THR A 459 -9.88 1.67 -10.34
C THR A 459 -9.42 0.30 -9.84
N TYR A 460 -9.42 -0.72 -10.70
CA TYR A 460 -9.03 -2.08 -10.33
C TYR A 460 -7.52 -2.35 -10.42
N GLY A 461 -6.70 -1.34 -10.74
CA GLY A 461 -5.24 -1.44 -10.74
C GLY A 461 -4.66 -2.23 -11.92
N ALA A 462 -5.43 -2.40 -13.00
CA ALA A 462 -4.92 -2.93 -14.26
C ALA A 462 -4.10 -1.89 -15.04
N ALA A 463 -4.37 -0.60 -14.80
CA ALA A 463 -3.54 0.53 -15.17
C ALA A 463 -3.27 1.41 -13.94
N ASP A 464 -2.08 2.00 -13.86
CA ASP A 464 -1.69 2.90 -12.78
C ASP A 464 -2.27 4.30 -13.00
N LEU A 465 -2.26 4.76 -14.26
CA LEU A 465 -2.85 6.02 -14.70
C LEU A 465 -3.77 5.78 -15.90
N GLY A 466 -4.67 6.71 -16.19
CA GLY A 466 -5.46 6.72 -17.42
C GLY A 466 -5.78 8.12 -17.90
N ILE A 467 -5.93 8.30 -19.21
CA ILE A 467 -6.46 9.52 -19.82
C ILE A 467 -7.91 9.28 -20.23
N VAL A 468 -8.84 10.08 -19.72
CA VAL A 468 -10.28 9.89 -19.94
C VAL A 468 -11.01 11.23 -19.99
N GLY A 469 -12.15 11.31 -20.67
CA GLY A 469 -12.97 12.51 -20.69
C GLY A 469 -13.67 12.75 -19.35
N ARG A 470 -13.74 14.00 -18.90
CA ARG A 470 -14.44 14.38 -17.66
C ARG A 470 -15.93 14.00 -17.69
N ASP A 471 -16.55 13.97 -18.87
CA ASP A 471 -17.91 13.46 -19.08
C ASP A 471 -18.11 12.04 -18.53
N ILE A 472 -17.13 11.15 -18.75
CA ILE A 472 -17.18 9.77 -18.27
C ILE A 472 -16.99 9.73 -16.75
N LEU A 473 -16.15 10.59 -16.20
CA LEU A 473 -15.93 10.68 -14.74
C LEU A 473 -17.19 11.17 -14.02
N LEU A 474 -17.87 12.17 -14.58
CA LEU A 474 -19.13 12.69 -14.04
C LEU A 474 -20.27 11.69 -14.16
N GLU A 475 -20.30 10.90 -15.24
CA GLU A 475 -21.31 9.86 -15.43
C GLU A 475 -21.05 8.63 -14.56
N GLN A 476 -19.79 8.19 -14.39
CA GLN A 476 -19.47 6.93 -13.70
C GLN A 476 -19.20 7.08 -12.21
N GLU A 477 -18.69 8.24 -11.76
CA GLU A 477 -18.19 8.52 -10.41
C GLU A 477 -17.22 7.43 -9.88
N PRO A 478 -16.13 7.13 -10.62
CA PRO A 478 -15.19 6.07 -10.26
C PRO A 478 -14.32 6.45 -9.05
N ASP A 479 -13.90 5.46 -8.26
CA ASP A 479 -13.02 5.68 -7.11
C ASP A 479 -11.53 5.84 -7.51
N VAL A 480 -11.20 7.01 -8.07
CA VAL A 480 -9.86 7.35 -8.59
C VAL A 480 -9.46 8.77 -8.18
N TYR A 481 -8.16 9.09 -8.24
CA TYR A 481 -7.69 10.47 -8.13
C TYR A 481 -7.72 11.15 -9.51
N GLU A 482 -8.15 12.41 -9.58
CA GLU A 482 -8.15 13.24 -10.81
C GLU A 482 -7.13 14.40 -10.67
N PRO A 483 -5.81 14.17 -10.80
CA PRO A 483 -4.78 15.16 -10.46
C PRO A 483 -4.54 16.24 -11.53
N LEU A 484 -4.98 16.04 -12.78
CA LEU A 484 -4.60 16.91 -13.89
C LEU A 484 -5.69 17.02 -14.97
N ASP A 485 -6.01 18.26 -15.34
CA ASP A 485 -6.69 18.60 -16.59
C ASP A 485 -5.63 18.77 -17.69
N LEU A 486 -5.80 18.07 -18.81
CA LEU A 486 -4.85 18.12 -19.91
C LEU A 486 -5.09 19.28 -20.87
N GLY A 487 -6.21 20.02 -20.74
CA GLY A 487 -6.48 21.20 -21.55
C GLY A 487 -6.72 20.91 -23.04
N PHE A 488 -7.11 19.70 -23.39
CA PHE A 488 -7.55 19.33 -24.74
C PHE A 488 -8.82 18.44 -24.69
N GLY A 489 -9.40 18.16 -25.85
CA GLY A 489 -10.60 17.30 -25.95
C GLY A 489 -11.88 17.98 -25.48
N PHE A 490 -11.95 19.31 -25.62
CA PHE A 490 -13.07 20.13 -25.21
C PHE A 490 -14.37 19.70 -25.88
N CYS A 491 -15.37 19.37 -25.07
CA CYS A 491 -16.74 19.12 -25.51
C CYS A 491 -17.73 19.66 -24.47
N ARG A 492 -18.97 19.88 -24.90
CA ARG A 492 -20.08 20.28 -24.05
C ARG A 492 -21.12 19.17 -24.07
N LEU A 493 -21.61 18.75 -22.92
CA LEU A 493 -22.78 17.91 -22.82
C LEU A 493 -24.01 18.83 -22.88
N VAL A 494 -24.89 18.62 -23.85
CA VAL A 494 -26.03 19.52 -24.09
C VAL A 494 -27.33 18.75 -24.15
N VAL A 495 -28.43 19.43 -23.79
CA VAL A 495 -29.79 19.04 -24.17
C VAL A 495 -30.03 19.58 -25.58
N ALA A 496 -30.53 18.75 -26.48
CA ALA A 496 -30.93 19.17 -27.83
C ALA A 496 -32.26 18.55 -28.23
N GLU A 497 -32.98 19.24 -29.12
CA GLU A 497 -34.29 18.82 -29.62
C GLU A 497 -34.52 19.26 -31.07
N PRO A 498 -35.50 18.70 -31.79
CA PRO A 498 -35.82 19.12 -33.16
C PRO A 498 -36.17 20.60 -33.26
N ARG A 499 -35.71 21.27 -34.31
CA ARG A 499 -35.98 22.70 -34.54
C ARG A 499 -37.47 23.03 -34.52
N GLU A 500 -38.30 22.16 -35.08
CA GLU A 500 -39.75 22.33 -35.14
C GLU A 500 -40.40 22.28 -33.74
N LEU A 501 -39.81 21.48 -32.84
CA LEU A 501 -40.24 21.41 -31.44
C LEU A 501 -39.81 22.69 -30.71
N TRP A 502 -38.55 23.10 -30.87
CA TRP A 502 -37.99 24.31 -30.24
C TRP A 502 -38.74 25.60 -30.54
N GLU A 503 -39.29 25.75 -31.75
CA GLU A 503 -40.08 26.93 -32.11
C GLU A 503 -41.40 27.06 -31.33
N ARG A 504 -41.87 25.98 -30.70
CA ARG A 504 -43.15 25.89 -30.01
C ARG A 504 -43.03 25.46 -28.55
N ASP A 505 -41.85 25.01 -28.15
CA ASP A 505 -41.56 24.47 -26.83
C ASP A 505 -40.93 25.53 -25.92
N ASP A 506 -41.18 25.41 -24.62
CA ASP A 506 -40.70 26.34 -23.60
C ASP A 506 -40.08 25.54 -22.46
N PRO A 507 -38.74 25.47 -22.37
CA PRO A 507 -38.04 24.69 -21.35
C PRO A 507 -38.40 25.05 -19.91
N ALA A 508 -38.90 26.26 -19.66
CA ALA A 508 -39.34 26.68 -18.33
C ALA A 508 -40.67 26.04 -17.89
N LYS A 509 -41.42 25.42 -18.82
CA LYS A 509 -42.72 24.80 -18.56
C LYS A 509 -42.69 23.29 -18.55
N TRP A 510 -41.52 22.68 -18.74
CA TRP A 510 -41.39 21.23 -18.71
C TRP A 510 -41.77 20.67 -17.35
N SER A 511 -42.65 19.67 -17.35
CA SER A 511 -43.01 18.88 -16.16
C SER A 511 -42.62 17.42 -16.33
N TRP A 512 -42.58 16.94 -17.57
CA TRP A 512 -42.12 15.61 -17.95
C TRP A 512 -41.47 15.63 -19.34
N VAL A 513 -40.40 14.86 -19.54
CA VAL A 513 -39.73 14.71 -20.84
C VAL A 513 -39.23 13.28 -21.06
N ARG A 514 -39.18 12.82 -22.32
CA ARG A 514 -38.44 11.60 -22.70
C ARG A 514 -37.13 11.96 -23.39
N VAL A 515 -36.01 11.45 -22.88
CA VAL A 515 -34.67 11.83 -23.29
C VAL A 515 -33.85 10.61 -23.69
N ALA A 516 -33.32 10.60 -24.90
CA ALA A 516 -32.35 9.60 -25.32
C ALA A 516 -30.91 10.03 -25.02
N THR A 517 -30.13 9.18 -24.37
CA THR A 517 -28.75 9.51 -23.99
C THR A 517 -27.87 8.29 -23.68
N LYS A 518 -26.55 8.47 -23.81
CA LYS A 518 -25.55 7.55 -23.22
C LYS A 518 -25.11 7.96 -21.81
N TYR A 519 -25.66 9.06 -21.27
CA TYR A 519 -25.33 9.66 -19.97
C TYR A 519 -26.57 9.73 -19.07
N PRO A 520 -27.17 8.58 -18.70
CA PRO A 520 -28.40 8.53 -17.94
C PRO A 520 -28.30 9.30 -16.62
N ARG A 521 -27.22 9.14 -15.84
CA ARG A 521 -27.09 9.81 -14.53
C ARG A 521 -26.98 11.32 -14.67
N MET A 522 -26.17 11.79 -15.62
CA MET A 522 -26.03 13.23 -15.84
C MET A 522 -27.32 13.86 -16.35
N ALA A 523 -28.05 13.19 -17.24
CA ALA A 523 -29.35 13.65 -17.72
C ALA A 523 -30.40 13.66 -16.58
N GLU A 524 -30.54 12.57 -15.85
CA GLU A 524 -31.44 12.46 -14.69
C GLU A 524 -31.20 13.56 -13.67
N ARG A 525 -29.93 13.80 -13.32
CA ARG A 525 -29.55 14.86 -12.38
C ARG A 525 -29.97 16.24 -12.90
N TYR A 526 -29.69 16.55 -14.16
CA TYR A 526 -30.01 17.86 -14.75
C TYR A 526 -31.52 18.18 -14.71
N PHE A 527 -32.36 17.23 -15.09
CA PHE A 527 -33.82 17.41 -15.12
C PHE A 527 -34.44 17.38 -13.71
N SER A 528 -33.97 16.48 -12.84
CA SER A 528 -34.47 16.35 -11.47
C SER A 528 -34.17 17.60 -10.63
N GLU A 529 -32.99 18.20 -10.78
CA GLU A 529 -32.63 19.47 -10.12
C GLU A 529 -33.54 20.64 -10.52
N ARG A 530 -34.26 20.52 -11.63
CA ARG A 530 -35.21 21.51 -12.15
C ARG A 530 -36.68 21.13 -11.88
N GLY A 531 -36.93 20.03 -11.16
CA GLY A 531 -38.27 19.55 -10.87
C GLY A 531 -38.98 18.90 -12.07
N ILE A 532 -38.23 18.49 -13.10
CA ILE A 532 -38.76 17.91 -14.34
C ILE A 532 -38.64 16.38 -14.24
N GLN A 533 -39.74 15.66 -14.40
CA GLN A 533 -39.70 14.20 -14.51
C GLN A 533 -39.07 13.80 -15.85
N VAL A 534 -38.15 12.83 -15.84
CA VAL A 534 -37.48 12.38 -17.06
C VAL A 534 -37.59 10.87 -17.23
N GLU A 535 -38.03 10.45 -18.42
CA GLU A 535 -37.92 9.06 -18.88
C GLU A 535 -36.65 8.92 -19.74
N ILE A 536 -35.70 8.10 -19.28
CA ILE A 536 -34.43 7.89 -19.97
C ILE A 536 -34.52 6.72 -20.95
N VAL A 537 -34.20 7.00 -22.22
CA VAL A 537 -33.93 5.98 -23.23
C VAL A 537 -32.42 5.85 -23.40
N ARG A 538 -31.84 4.78 -22.87
CA ARG A 538 -30.39 4.57 -22.94
C ARG A 538 -29.98 4.12 -24.35
N LEU A 539 -29.05 4.85 -24.97
CA LEU A 539 -28.44 4.53 -26.26
C LEU A 539 -26.92 4.62 -26.19
N ASP A 540 -26.19 3.75 -26.88
CA ASP A 540 -24.72 3.77 -26.91
C ASP A 540 -24.13 4.56 -28.10
N GLY A 541 -24.96 4.91 -29.09
CA GLY A 541 -24.56 5.65 -30.29
C GLY A 541 -25.75 6.07 -31.16
N SER A 542 -25.50 6.93 -32.16
CA SER A 542 -26.52 7.49 -33.08
C SER A 542 -27.70 8.13 -32.35
N ILE A 543 -27.40 8.88 -31.28
CA ILE A 543 -28.40 9.43 -30.37
C ILE A 543 -29.28 10.46 -31.09
N GLU A 544 -28.72 11.19 -32.05
CA GLU A 544 -29.38 12.22 -32.86
C GLU A 544 -30.54 11.70 -33.71
N LEU A 545 -30.62 10.38 -33.95
CA LEU A 545 -31.74 9.76 -34.64
C LEU A 545 -32.97 9.59 -33.75
N ALA A 546 -32.81 9.54 -32.43
CA ALA A 546 -33.90 9.20 -31.52
C ALA A 546 -35.13 10.13 -31.65
N PRO A 547 -34.98 11.47 -31.79
CA PRO A 547 -36.09 12.36 -32.08
C PRO A 547 -36.72 12.15 -33.45
N LEU A 548 -35.92 11.84 -34.46
CA LEU A 548 -36.37 11.70 -35.84
C LEU A 548 -37.23 10.43 -36.06
N VAL A 549 -36.99 9.39 -35.25
CA VAL A 549 -37.74 8.13 -35.31
C VAL A 549 -38.81 8.00 -34.22
N GLY A 550 -39.03 9.05 -33.42
CA GLY A 550 -40.03 9.06 -32.34
C GLY A 550 -39.66 8.22 -31.11
N LEU A 551 -38.39 7.87 -30.94
CA LEU A 551 -37.92 7.09 -29.79
C LEU A 551 -37.85 7.94 -28.51
N ALA A 552 -37.46 9.21 -28.62
CA ALA A 552 -37.44 10.19 -27.54
C ALA A 552 -37.65 11.59 -28.13
N GLU A 553 -38.26 12.51 -27.39
CA GLU A 553 -38.49 13.87 -27.90
C GLU A 553 -37.20 14.70 -27.94
N ARG A 554 -36.28 14.39 -27.02
CA ARG A 554 -35.05 15.14 -26.78
C ARG A 554 -33.87 14.20 -26.62
N ILE A 555 -32.68 14.76 -26.75
CA ILE A 555 -31.44 14.05 -26.50
C ILE A 555 -30.56 14.78 -25.50
N VAL A 556 -29.72 14.00 -24.84
CA VAL A 556 -28.56 14.52 -24.12
C VAL A 556 -27.32 13.87 -24.69
N ASP A 557 -26.46 14.64 -25.36
CA ASP A 557 -25.22 14.13 -25.93
C ASP A 557 -24.09 15.17 -25.92
N LEU A 558 -22.87 14.69 -26.14
CA LEU A 558 -21.68 15.50 -26.28
C LEU A 558 -21.61 16.17 -27.65
N VAL A 559 -21.32 17.46 -27.61
CA VAL A 559 -21.14 18.31 -28.78
C VAL A 559 -19.75 18.93 -28.75
N GLN A 560 -19.04 18.81 -29.87
CA GLN A 560 -17.76 19.49 -30.10
C GLN A 560 -17.94 20.71 -31.02
N SER A 561 -18.38 20.50 -32.26
CA SER A 561 -18.62 21.58 -33.25
C SER A 561 -20.10 21.93 -33.47
N GLY A 562 -21.03 21.07 -33.02
CA GLY A 562 -22.48 21.23 -33.27
C GLY A 562 -22.95 20.74 -34.64
N GLU A 563 -22.03 20.35 -35.52
CA GLU A 563 -22.37 20.03 -36.92
C GLU A 563 -23.30 18.82 -37.05
N THR A 564 -23.06 17.76 -36.26
CA THR A 564 -23.92 16.56 -36.28
C THR A 564 -25.35 16.87 -35.86
N LEU A 565 -25.55 17.72 -34.85
CA LEU A 565 -26.88 18.16 -34.44
C LEU A 565 -27.57 18.94 -35.57
N ARG A 566 -26.85 19.91 -36.15
CA ARG A 566 -27.37 20.79 -37.20
C ARG A 566 -27.77 20.04 -38.46
N VAL A 567 -26.95 19.08 -38.91
CA VAL A 567 -27.22 18.23 -40.08
C VAL A 567 -28.47 17.37 -39.86
N ASN A 568 -28.76 16.98 -38.62
CA ASN A 568 -29.94 16.20 -38.25
C ASN A 568 -31.13 17.08 -37.78
N GLY A 569 -31.08 18.39 -38.01
CA GLY A 569 -32.19 19.31 -37.70
C GLY A 569 -32.41 19.60 -36.21
N LEU A 570 -31.44 19.26 -35.35
CA LEU A 570 -31.52 19.49 -33.90
C LEU A 570 -30.91 20.85 -33.53
N VAL A 571 -31.44 21.45 -32.46
CA VAL A 571 -30.96 22.70 -31.86
C VAL A 571 -30.60 22.49 -30.39
N GLU A 572 -29.55 23.18 -29.93
CA GLU A 572 -29.12 23.13 -28.54
C GLU A 572 -30.06 23.96 -27.66
N VAL A 573 -30.60 23.34 -26.62
CA VAL A 573 -31.52 23.96 -25.66
C VAL A 573 -30.76 24.46 -24.43
N ALA A 574 -29.85 23.64 -23.91
CA ALA A 574 -29.10 23.94 -22.69
C ALA A 574 -27.76 23.20 -22.64
N GLU A 575 -26.77 23.81 -22.00
CA GLU A 575 -25.51 23.16 -21.65
C GLU A 575 -25.58 22.58 -20.23
N ILE A 576 -25.31 21.28 -20.10
CA ILE A 576 -25.36 20.54 -18.82
C ILE A 576 -23.99 20.50 -18.15
N ALA A 577 -22.93 20.26 -18.93
CA ALA A 577 -21.58 20.13 -18.41
C ALA A 577 -20.51 20.40 -19.47
N ARG A 578 -19.32 20.79 -19.03
CA ARG A 578 -18.12 20.88 -19.87
C ARG A 578 -17.20 19.70 -19.61
N SER A 579 -16.64 19.15 -20.68
CA SER A 579 -15.68 18.04 -20.61
C SER A 579 -14.36 18.38 -21.26
N THR A 580 -13.28 17.97 -20.61
CA THR A 580 -11.90 17.98 -21.09
C THR A 580 -11.27 16.62 -20.81
N ALA A 581 -10.14 16.33 -21.46
CA ALA A 581 -9.34 15.16 -21.13
C ALA A 581 -8.70 15.34 -19.74
N ARG A 582 -8.89 14.35 -18.87
CA ARG A 582 -8.38 14.29 -17.50
C ARG A 582 -7.42 13.13 -17.36
N VAL A 583 -6.36 13.33 -16.58
CA VAL A 583 -5.57 12.22 -16.04
C VAL A 583 -6.27 11.73 -14.79
N ILE A 584 -6.50 10.43 -14.73
CA ILE A 584 -6.93 9.74 -13.52
C ILE A 584 -5.87 8.76 -13.05
N VAL A 585 -5.86 8.47 -11.75
CA VAL A 585 -4.84 7.61 -11.13
C VAL A 585 -5.47 6.66 -10.13
N ASN A 586 -4.99 5.41 -10.16
CA ASN A 586 -5.35 4.41 -9.17
C ASN A 586 -4.87 4.85 -7.78
N ARG A 587 -5.75 4.76 -6.77
CA ARG A 587 -5.40 5.17 -5.40
C ARG A 587 -4.28 4.34 -4.77
N ALA A 588 -4.20 3.05 -5.08
CA ALA A 588 -3.12 2.19 -4.61
C ALA A 588 -1.81 2.52 -5.33
N SER A 589 -1.83 2.72 -6.66
CA SER A 589 -0.64 3.14 -7.41
C SER A 589 -0.10 4.51 -6.97
N MET A 590 -0.97 5.46 -6.61
CA MET A 590 -0.54 6.73 -5.99
C MET A 590 0.23 6.53 -4.67
N LYS A 591 -0.02 5.43 -3.95
CA LYS A 591 0.66 5.10 -2.69
C LYS A 591 1.90 4.23 -2.92
N THR A 592 1.81 3.23 -3.79
CA THR A 592 2.88 2.25 -3.99
C THR A 592 3.97 2.74 -4.94
N GLU A 593 3.59 3.51 -5.97
CA GLU A 593 4.48 3.99 -7.05
C GLU A 593 4.57 5.53 -7.08
N HIS A 594 4.38 6.17 -5.92
CA HIS A 594 4.19 7.63 -5.80
C HIS A 594 5.21 8.45 -6.60
N ALA A 595 6.51 8.17 -6.46
CA ALA A 595 7.55 8.94 -7.14
C ALA A 595 7.46 8.84 -8.67
N ALA A 596 7.20 7.65 -9.21
CA ALA A 596 7.11 7.44 -10.65
C ALA A 596 5.81 8.04 -11.20
N VAL A 597 4.70 7.85 -10.48
CA VAL A 597 3.38 8.36 -10.87
C VAL A 597 3.34 9.89 -10.82
N THR A 598 3.78 10.49 -9.70
CA THR A 598 3.87 11.94 -9.53
C THR A 598 4.87 12.54 -10.52
N GLY A 599 6.02 11.89 -10.76
CA GLY A 599 6.99 12.33 -11.77
C GLY A 599 6.37 12.40 -13.17
N LEU A 600 5.64 11.36 -13.59
CA LEU A 600 4.95 11.35 -14.87
C LEU A 600 3.84 12.41 -14.94
N ILE A 601 3.08 12.63 -13.85
CA ILE A 601 2.04 13.67 -13.79
C ILE A 601 2.64 15.07 -13.91
N GLU A 602 3.76 15.34 -13.23
CA GLU A 602 4.44 16.64 -13.30
C GLU A 602 5.07 16.87 -14.67
N GLU A 603 5.63 15.84 -15.31
CA GLU A 603 6.06 15.92 -16.70
C GLU A 603 4.88 16.24 -17.64
N MET A 604 3.72 15.58 -17.47
CA MET A 604 2.51 15.87 -18.23
C MET A 604 2.05 17.33 -17.99
N ARG A 605 2.00 17.77 -16.73
CA ARG A 605 1.61 19.14 -16.32
C ARG A 605 2.51 20.19 -16.96
N ALA A 606 3.83 19.98 -16.96
CA ALA A 606 4.79 20.91 -17.55
C ALA A 606 4.60 21.09 -19.06
N ARG A 607 4.08 20.08 -19.75
CA ARG A 607 3.80 20.11 -21.20
C ARG A 607 2.45 20.75 -21.50
N THR A 608 1.41 20.44 -20.73
CA THR A 608 0.08 21.02 -20.95
C THR A 608 0.01 22.52 -20.65
N THR A 609 0.82 23.01 -19.71
CA THR A 609 0.87 24.45 -19.37
C THR A 609 1.51 25.32 -20.48
N LYS A 610 2.29 24.73 -21.40
CA LYS A 610 2.91 25.46 -22.53
C LYS A 610 1.96 25.71 -23.71
N VAL A 611 0.84 25.00 -23.78
CA VAL A 611 -0.13 25.08 -24.89
C VAL A 611 -1.17 26.21 -24.68
N GLY A 612 -1.22 26.79 -23.47
CA GLY A 612 -2.14 27.89 -23.11
C GLY A 612 -1.54 29.30 -23.19
N ARG A 613 -0.39 29.50 -23.85
CA ARG A 613 0.22 30.81 -24.11
C ARG A 613 0.32 31.12 -25.59
#